data_AF-A0A8H7Z0I8-F1
#
_entry.id   AF-A0A8H7Z0I8-F1
#
_cell.length_a   1.000
_cell.length_b   1.000
_cell.length_c   1.000
_cell.angle_alpha   90.00
_cell.angle_beta   90.00
_cell.angle_gamma   90.00
#
_symmetry.space_group_name_H-M   'P 1'
#
loop_
_entity.id
_entity.type
_entity.pdbx_description
1 polymer ?
#
loop_
_entity_poly.entity_id
_entity_poly.type
_entity_poly.pdbx_seq_one_letter_code
_entity_poly.pdbx_strand_id
1 'polypeptide(L)'
;MAPRGRGGKFSKPTRGGGKHFSRNLQPLDKDGNPLGMWRDPDDVVDESEEDSEEGSEEEESEGESEGESGRGQSSSTQEMTREERKAAAKARKEAAIAKKNKVAPGDLPPSDDEDEDDDDMPANPNHTAKSRSQAAKGPALANGDTASADAKSGDMSQLSRREREAIHAQQARERYMKLHAEGKTEEARADLARLALVKERREAEKARKEAEKEEREEREREKAEAKERETKLRSAALGPAGKGKKGSPKKKE
;
A
#
# COMPACT_ATOMS: atom_id res chain seq x y z
N MET A 1 -19.78 34.44 18.79
CA MET A 1 -20.13 35.39 19.89
C MET A 1 -21.57 35.16 20.34
N ALA A 2 -21.81 34.87 21.62
CA ALA A 2 -23.16 34.87 22.18
C ALA A 2 -23.63 36.31 22.47
N PRO A 3 -24.89 36.70 22.18
CA PRO A 3 -25.35 38.05 22.44
C PRO A 3 -25.53 38.27 23.95
N ARG A 4 -24.82 39.27 24.49
CA ARG A 4 -25.02 39.83 25.82
C ARG A 4 -26.37 40.55 25.86
N GLY A 5 -27.46 39.82 26.11
CA GLY A 5 -28.81 40.37 26.21
C GLY A 5 -29.50 39.88 27.48
N ARG A 6 -29.91 40.82 28.34
CA ARG A 6 -30.57 40.59 29.63
C ARG A 6 -31.66 39.52 29.54
N GLY A 7 -31.54 38.49 30.37
CA GLY A 7 -32.57 37.49 30.63
C GLY A 7 -33.82 38.13 31.24
N GLY A 8 -34.69 38.64 30.38
CA GLY A 8 -36.05 39.02 30.70
C GLY A 8 -37.01 38.07 29.98
N LYS A 9 -38.12 37.77 30.65
CA LYS A 9 -39.37 37.07 30.28
C LYS A 9 -39.92 37.13 28.84
N PHE A 10 -39.18 37.68 27.88
CA PHE A 10 -39.47 37.66 26.43
C PHE A 10 -38.45 36.86 25.61
N SER A 11 -37.41 36.28 26.23
CA SER A 11 -36.56 35.29 25.59
C SER A 11 -37.33 33.97 25.48
N LYS A 12 -38.03 33.78 24.36
CA LYS A 12 -38.63 32.48 24.01
C LYS A 12 -37.49 31.46 23.99
N PRO A 13 -37.63 30.27 24.60
CA PRO A 13 -36.63 29.23 24.45
C PRO A 13 -36.49 28.94 22.95
N THR A 14 -35.33 29.23 22.38
CA THR A 14 -35.01 28.86 21.00
C THR A 14 -34.99 27.34 20.97
N ARG A 15 -36.13 26.73 20.61
CA ARG A 15 -36.22 25.29 20.39
C ARG A 15 -35.18 24.96 19.32
N GLY A 16 -34.21 24.13 19.71
CA GLY A 16 -33.05 23.81 18.89
C GLY A 16 -33.44 23.49 17.46
N GLY A 17 -32.68 24.07 16.51
CA GLY A 17 -32.85 23.83 15.08
C GLY A 17 -32.89 22.33 14.80
N GLY A 18 -33.81 21.93 13.92
CA GLY A 18 -34.03 20.52 13.57
C GLY A 18 -32.75 19.83 13.11
N LYS A 19 -32.65 18.53 13.38
CA LYS A 19 -31.54 17.71 12.89
C LYS A 19 -31.58 17.71 11.36
N HIS A 20 -30.53 18.23 10.73
CA HIS A 20 -30.38 18.17 9.28
C HIS A 20 -29.84 16.80 8.88
N PHE A 21 -30.74 15.89 8.50
CA PHE A 21 -30.34 14.57 8.04
C PHE A 21 -29.72 14.59 6.64
N SER A 22 -29.88 15.66 5.86
CA SER A 22 -29.38 15.77 4.48
C SER A 22 -27.99 16.38 4.33
N ARG A 23 -27.37 16.84 5.43
CA ARG A 23 -26.15 17.67 5.34
C ARG A 23 -24.85 16.87 5.26
N ASN A 24 -24.90 15.58 5.63
CA ASN A 24 -23.74 14.67 5.67
C ASN A 24 -24.02 13.33 4.95
N LEU A 25 -24.91 13.31 3.94
CA LEU A 25 -25.05 12.11 3.11
C LEU A 25 -23.87 12.04 2.13
N GLN A 26 -23.27 10.86 2.03
CA GLN A 26 -22.32 10.55 0.96
C GLN A 26 -23.05 10.64 -0.39
N PRO A 27 -22.40 11.15 -1.45
CA PRO A 27 -22.97 11.08 -2.79
C PRO A 27 -23.26 9.61 -3.14
N LEU A 28 -24.42 9.36 -3.73
CA LEU A 28 -24.86 8.02 -4.14
C LEU A 28 -24.72 7.88 -5.66
N ASP A 29 -24.42 6.68 -6.15
CA ASP A 29 -24.44 6.39 -7.59
C ASP A 29 -25.86 6.22 -8.13
N LYS A 30 -25.98 6.01 -9.44
CA LYS A 30 -27.26 5.74 -10.14
C LYS A 30 -27.99 4.51 -9.54
N ASP A 31 -27.27 3.64 -8.84
CA ASP A 31 -27.76 2.41 -8.21
C ASP A 31 -27.99 2.54 -6.68
N GLY A 32 -27.74 3.72 -6.11
CA GLY A 32 -27.97 4.01 -4.69
C GLY A 32 -26.87 3.52 -3.73
N ASN A 33 -25.69 3.15 -4.22
CA ASN A 33 -24.53 2.83 -3.38
C ASN A 33 -23.70 4.09 -3.07
N PRO A 34 -23.06 4.16 -1.89
CA PRO A 34 -22.19 5.28 -1.53
C PRO A 34 -20.96 5.34 -2.45
N LEU A 35 -20.76 6.48 -3.13
CA LEU A 35 -19.48 6.77 -3.78
C LEU A 35 -18.42 6.92 -2.69
N GLY A 36 -17.41 6.05 -2.71
CA GLY A 36 -16.27 6.18 -1.82
C GLY A 36 -15.46 7.44 -2.15
N MET A 37 -14.89 8.09 -1.13
CA MET A 37 -14.07 9.32 -1.26
C MET A 37 -12.79 9.18 -2.11
N TRP A 38 -12.54 8.00 -2.67
CA TRP A 38 -11.39 7.66 -3.50
C TRP A 38 -11.75 7.45 -4.97
N ARG A 39 -13.04 7.58 -5.34
CA ARG A 39 -13.49 7.57 -6.73
C ARG A 39 -13.70 9.01 -7.17
N ASP A 40 -12.99 9.43 -8.22
CA ASP A 40 -13.16 10.76 -8.78
C ASP A 40 -14.56 10.90 -9.39
N PRO A 41 -15.27 12.02 -9.13
CA PRO A 41 -16.63 12.22 -9.61
C PRO A 41 -16.72 12.33 -11.14
N ASP A 42 -15.61 12.63 -11.83
CA ASP A 42 -15.51 12.68 -13.30
C ASP A 42 -15.29 11.31 -13.94
N ASP A 43 -15.00 10.25 -13.17
CA ASP A 43 -14.83 8.88 -13.67
C ASP A 43 -16.18 8.15 -13.88
N VAL A 44 -17.30 8.86 -13.65
CA VAL A 44 -18.64 8.39 -14.02
C VAL A 44 -18.86 8.69 -15.50
N VAL A 45 -18.12 7.98 -16.35
CA VAL A 45 -18.34 7.99 -17.80
C VAL A 45 -19.77 7.55 -18.10
N ASP A 46 -20.54 8.47 -18.68
CA ASP A 46 -21.84 8.17 -19.26
C ASP A 46 -21.59 7.36 -20.53
N GLU A 47 -21.83 6.04 -20.48
CA GLU A 47 -21.58 5.09 -21.58
C GLU A 47 -22.45 5.33 -22.84
N SER A 48 -23.02 6.53 -23.07
CA SER A 48 -23.97 6.80 -24.15
C SER A 48 -23.48 7.69 -25.29
N GLU A 49 -22.26 8.24 -25.28
CA GLU A 49 -21.72 9.01 -26.42
C GLU A 49 -20.25 8.65 -26.76
N GLU A 50 -20.13 7.78 -27.76
CA GLU A 50 -19.26 7.93 -28.95
C GLU A 50 -17.71 7.95 -28.82
N ASP A 51 -17.14 6.82 -29.24
CA ASP A 51 -15.99 6.64 -30.15
C ASP A 51 -15.49 7.91 -30.89
N SER A 52 -14.34 8.48 -30.48
CA SER A 52 -13.50 9.31 -31.37
C SER A 52 -12.08 9.55 -30.82
N GLU A 53 -11.12 9.05 -31.60
CA GLU A 53 -9.77 9.57 -31.84
C GLU A 53 -8.65 9.39 -30.78
N GLU A 54 -7.51 9.02 -31.36
CA GLU A 54 -6.16 8.81 -30.86
C GLU A 54 -5.54 10.07 -30.21
N GLY A 55 -4.86 9.92 -29.07
CA GLY A 55 -4.18 11.03 -28.40
C GLY A 55 -3.18 10.57 -27.33
N SER A 56 -1.92 10.45 -27.74
CA SER A 56 -0.74 10.24 -26.90
C SER A 56 -0.46 11.47 -26.03
N GLU A 57 -0.40 11.33 -24.70
CA GLU A 57 0.44 12.19 -23.87
C GLU A 57 0.66 11.61 -22.46
N GLU A 58 1.93 11.56 -22.07
CA GLU A 58 2.39 11.35 -20.69
C GLU A 58 2.15 12.62 -19.88
N GLU A 59 1.62 12.50 -18.66
CA GLU A 59 1.60 13.62 -17.70
C GLU A 59 2.00 13.10 -16.31
N GLU A 60 3.19 13.52 -15.88
CA GLU A 60 3.66 13.43 -14.51
C GLU A 60 2.90 14.46 -13.66
N SER A 61 1.92 14.01 -12.88
CA SER A 61 1.24 14.88 -11.92
C SER A 61 2.12 15.12 -10.68
N GLU A 62 2.80 16.27 -10.66
CA GLU A 62 3.39 16.89 -9.47
C GLU A 62 2.29 17.24 -8.45
N GLY A 63 2.10 16.38 -7.44
CA GLY A 63 1.25 16.68 -6.29
C GLY A 63 1.99 17.52 -5.24
N GLU A 64 1.74 18.82 -5.24
CA GLU A 64 2.21 19.76 -4.21
C GLU A 64 1.50 19.49 -2.87
N SER A 65 2.21 18.85 -1.94
CA SER A 65 1.75 18.71 -0.55
C SER A 65 2.14 19.96 0.25
N GLU A 66 1.35 21.02 0.08
CA GLU A 66 1.31 22.20 0.95
C GLU A 66 0.87 21.75 2.35
N GLY A 67 1.84 21.58 3.25
CA GLY A 67 1.59 21.32 4.66
C GLY A 67 1.47 22.62 5.46
N GLU A 68 0.30 22.88 6.02
CA GLU A 68 0.05 23.80 7.13
C GLU A 68 -0.67 22.97 8.21
N SER A 69 -0.22 22.77 9.44
CA SER A 69 0.54 23.62 10.35
C SER A 69 1.17 22.76 11.45
N GLY A 70 2.39 23.08 11.87
CA GLY A 70 3.08 22.39 12.96
C GLY A 70 4.27 23.20 13.47
N ARG A 71 3.98 24.10 14.41
CA ARG A 71 4.92 25.00 15.11
C ARG A 71 6.00 24.21 15.85
N GLY A 72 7.27 24.33 15.44
CA GLY A 72 8.38 23.87 16.29
C GLY A 72 9.77 23.88 15.68
N GLN A 73 10.62 24.76 16.21
CA GLN A 73 12.09 24.67 16.24
C GLN A 73 12.89 25.16 15.03
N SER A 74 13.37 26.39 15.18
CA SER A 74 14.43 27.02 14.40
C SER A 74 15.79 26.32 14.61
N SER A 75 16.34 25.72 13.55
CA SER A 75 17.78 25.47 13.44
C SER A 75 18.25 25.70 12.00
N SER A 76 19.00 26.78 11.82
CA SER A 76 19.92 27.09 10.72
C SER A 76 19.65 26.36 9.40
N THR A 77 18.69 26.86 8.62
CA THR A 77 18.55 26.48 7.22
C THR A 77 19.68 27.14 6.43
N GLN A 78 20.73 26.37 6.16
CA GLN A 78 21.49 26.64 4.94
C GLN A 78 20.47 26.59 3.79
N GLU A 79 20.44 27.63 2.96
CA GLU A 79 19.54 27.76 1.83
C GLU A 79 19.93 26.76 0.73
N MET A 80 19.72 25.47 1.01
CA MET A 80 19.92 24.39 0.06
C MET A 80 18.88 24.56 -1.04
N THR A 81 19.34 24.45 -2.28
CA THR A 81 18.50 24.51 -3.49
C THR A 81 17.42 23.41 -3.45
N ARG A 82 16.33 23.55 -4.23
CA ARG A 82 15.20 22.59 -4.22
C ARG A 82 15.67 21.15 -4.50
N GLU A 83 16.69 20.99 -5.34
CA GLU A 83 17.33 19.70 -5.63
C GLU A 83 18.12 19.14 -4.44
N GLU A 84 18.89 19.99 -3.75
CA GLU A 84 19.64 19.57 -2.57
C GLU A 84 18.71 19.21 -1.40
N ARG A 85 17.54 19.87 -1.27
CA ARG A 85 16.51 19.48 -0.30
C ARG A 85 15.91 18.12 -0.64
N LYS A 86 15.60 17.87 -1.91
CA LYS A 86 15.11 16.57 -2.39
C LYS A 86 16.15 15.46 -2.16
N ALA A 87 17.43 15.74 -2.44
CA ALA A 87 18.53 14.80 -2.21
C ALA A 87 18.74 14.52 -0.71
N ALA A 88 18.68 15.53 0.15
CA ALA A 88 18.79 15.36 1.60
C ALA A 88 17.62 14.56 2.20
N ALA A 89 16.40 14.79 1.71
CA ALA A 89 15.22 14.02 2.11
C ALA A 89 15.34 12.55 1.68
N LYS A 90 15.81 12.30 0.45
CA LYS A 90 16.05 10.95 -0.08
C LYS A 90 17.16 10.23 0.71
N ALA A 91 18.26 10.91 1.01
CA ALA A 91 19.36 10.37 1.82
C ALA A 91 18.93 10.04 3.25
N ARG A 92 18.07 10.87 3.88
CA ARG A 92 17.50 10.57 5.21
C ARG A 92 16.59 9.34 5.18
N LYS A 93 15.77 9.20 4.13
CA LYS A 93 14.90 8.04 3.95
C LYS A 93 15.70 6.76 3.71
N GLU A 94 16.73 6.81 2.87
CA GLU A 94 17.63 5.69 2.60
C GLU A 94 18.43 5.30 3.84
N ALA A 95 18.88 6.25 4.65
CA ALA A 95 19.54 5.98 5.93
C ALA A 95 18.61 5.31 6.95
N ALA A 96 17.34 5.70 7.01
CA ALA A 96 16.33 5.07 7.86
C ALA A 96 16.05 3.62 7.42
N ILE A 97 15.94 3.38 6.10
CA ILE A 97 15.77 2.04 5.53
C ILE A 97 17.01 1.18 5.79
N ALA A 98 18.21 1.73 5.64
CA ALA A 98 19.46 1.03 5.93
C ALA A 98 19.61 0.70 7.43
N LYS A 99 19.11 1.55 8.33
CA LYS A 99 19.08 1.28 9.77
C LYS A 99 18.05 0.18 10.09
N LYS A 100 16.88 0.20 9.44
CA LYS A 100 15.86 -0.85 9.55
C LYS A 100 16.33 -2.20 8.99
N ASN A 101 17.11 -2.18 7.90
CA ASN A 101 17.68 -3.38 7.29
C ASN A 101 18.95 -3.89 7.99
N LYS A 102 19.51 -3.13 8.94
CA LYS A 102 20.67 -3.55 9.76
C LYS A 102 20.27 -4.22 11.08
N VAL A 103 18.98 -4.46 11.32
CA VAL A 103 18.53 -5.24 12.48
C VAL A 103 18.88 -6.70 12.24
N ALA A 104 19.80 -7.22 13.04
CA ALA A 104 20.20 -8.62 13.01
C ALA A 104 18.99 -9.51 13.34
N PRO A 105 18.86 -10.69 12.70
CA PRO A 105 17.76 -11.62 12.96
C PRO A 105 17.90 -12.20 14.38
N GLY A 106 17.33 -11.51 15.37
CA GLY A 106 17.44 -11.89 16.77
C GLY A 106 17.18 -10.77 17.78
N ASP A 107 17.21 -9.50 17.35
CA ASP A 107 16.84 -8.37 18.21
C ASP A 107 15.44 -7.89 17.79
N LEU A 108 14.41 -8.58 18.32
CA LEU A 108 13.06 -8.00 18.35
C LEU A 108 13.15 -6.73 19.21
N PRO A 109 12.68 -5.56 18.75
CA PRO A 109 12.51 -4.45 19.67
C PRO A 109 11.58 -4.91 20.80
N PRO A 110 11.83 -4.51 22.06
CA PRO A 110 10.86 -4.74 23.11
C PRO A 110 9.55 -4.09 22.68
N SER A 111 8.51 -4.91 22.55
CA SER A 111 7.14 -4.46 22.32
C SER A 111 6.62 -3.87 23.64
N ASP A 112 7.14 -2.71 24.06
CA ASP A 112 6.73 -1.98 25.26
C ASP A 112 7.20 -0.50 25.22
N ASP A 113 6.98 0.21 24.11
CA ASP A 113 7.27 1.66 24.03
C ASP A 113 6.38 2.36 22.97
N GLU A 114 5.06 2.17 23.06
CA GLU A 114 4.05 3.02 22.41
C GLU A 114 2.89 3.30 23.38
N ASP A 115 3.20 3.78 24.59
CA ASP A 115 2.23 4.15 25.63
C ASP A 115 2.46 5.60 26.13
N GLU A 116 2.86 6.53 25.25
CA GLU A 116 3.08 7.95 25.63
C GLU A 116 2.32 8.99 24.79
N ASP A 117 1.49 8.57 23.81
CA ASP A 117 0.67 9.49 22.99
C ASP A 117 -0.84 9.14 22.94
N ASP A 118 -1.31 8.12 23.69
CA ASP A 118 -2.72 7.66 23.65
C ASP A 118 -3.60 8.23 24.80
N ASP A 119 -3.02 9.04 25.70
CA ASP A 119 -3.73 9.65 26.85
C ASP A 119 -4.56 10.91 26.49
N ASP A 120 -4.34 11.51 25.32
CA ASP A 120 -5.06 12.72 24.86
C ASP A 120 -6.26 12.41 23.92
N MET A 121 -6.53 11.12 23.65
CA MET A 121 -7.67 10.68 22.85
C MET A 121 -8.79 10.12 23.76
N PRO A 122 -10.08 10.39 23.49
CA PRO A 122 -11.16 9.82 24.30
C PRO A 122 -11.12 8.30 24.22
N ALA A 123 -10.85 7.65 25.35
CA ALA A 123 -10.67 6.20 25.45
C ALA A 123 -11.77 5.43 24.69
N ASN A 124 -11.37 4.67 23.68
CA ASN A 124 -12.30 3.85 22.92
C ASN A 124 -12.91 2.78 23.85
N PRO A 125 -14.24 2.79 24.07
CA PRO A 125 -14.90 1.90 25.03
C PRO A 125 -14.67 0.40 24.72
N ASN A 126 -14.30 0.07 23.48
CA ASN A 126 -14.00 -1.29 23.05
C ASN A 126 -12.58 -1.78 23.39
N HIS A 127 -11.64 -0.89 23.78
CA HIS A 127 -10.25 -1.27 24.13
C HIS A 127 -9.97 -1.25 25.64
N THR A 128 -10.97 -0.87 26.45
CA THR A 128 -10.85 -0.81 27.91
C THR A 128 -10.62 -2.19 28.54
N ALA A 129 -9.96 -2.25 29.70
CA ALA A 129 -9.75 -3.51 30.42
C ALA A 129 -11.06 -4.26 30.77
N LYS A 130 -12.20 -3.55 30.81
CA LYS A 130 -13.53 -4.15 31.00
C LYS A 130 -14.03 -4.90 29.76
N SER A 131 -13.74 -4.45 28.54
CA SER A 131 -14.12 -5.17 27.32
C SER A 131 -13.28 -6.45 27.17
N ARG A 132 -11.97 -6.36 27.44
CA ARG A 132 -11.07 -7.53 27.47
C ARG A 132 -11.49 -8.58 28.48
N SER A 133 -11.93 -8.19 29.69
CA SER A 133 -12.39 -9.14 30.71
C SER A 133 -13.76 -9.76 30.42
N GLN A 134 -14.62 -9.11 29.62
CA GLN A 134 -15.85 -9.73 29.13
C GLN A 134 -15.59 -10.67 27.94
N ALA A 135 -14.69 -10.33 27.02
CA ALA A 135 -14.30 -11.21 25.91
C ALA A 135 -13.55 -12.47 26.39
N ALA A 136 -12.73 -12.35 27.44
CA ALA A 136 -12.08 -13.49 28.08
C ALA A 136 -13.07 -14.42 28.80
N LYS A 137 -14.23 -13.89 29.23
CA LYS A 137 -15.39 -14.66 29.68
C LYS A 137 -16.32 -14.93 28.49
N GLY A 138 -15.80 -15.59 27.46
CA GLY A 138 -16.64 -16.15 26.40
C GLY A 138 -17.74 -17.06 26.97
N PRO A 139 -18.80 -17.40 26.20
CA PRO A 139 -19.93 -18.21 26.66
C PRO A 139 -19.54 -19.68 26.84
N ALA A 140 -18.64 -19.97 27.77
CA ALA A 140 -18.14 -21.30 28.12
C ALA A 140 -18.85 -21.91 29.35
N LEU A 141 -20.02 -21.37 29.74
CA LEU A 141 -20.78 -21.84 30.91
C LEU A 141 -22.18 -22.35 30.57
N ALA A 142 -22.45 -22.73 29.32
CA ALA A 142 -23.71 -23.38 28.94
C ALA A 142 -23.59 -24.87 28.63
N ASN A 143 -22.40 -25.41 28.42
CA ASN A 143 -22.18 -26.85 28.24
C ASN A 143 -21.01 -27.27 29.11
N GLY A 144 -21.33 -27.87 30.26
CA GLY A 144 -20.36 -28.39 31.19
C GLY A 144 -19.70 -29.64 30.62
N ASP A 145 -18.49 -29.49 30.11
CA ASP A 145 -17.59 -30.61 29.79
C ASP A 145 -16.17 -30.26 30.21
N THR A 146 -15.97 -30.17 31.54
CA THR A 146 -14.66 -30.42 32.14
C THR A 146 -14.63 -31.86 32.63
N ALA A 147 -14.38 -32.81 31.72
CA ALA A 147 -14.07 -34.19 32.12
C ALA A 147 -13.16 -34.88 31.10
N SER A 148 -11.94 -35.16 31.59
CA SER A 148 -11.15 -36.36 31.28
C SER A 148 -10.44 -36.45 29.94
N ALA A 149 -9.20 -35.95 29.96
CA ALA A 149 -8.12 -36.37 29.08
C ALA A 149 -7.58 -37.77 29.48
N ASP A 150 -8.42 -38.81 29.53
CA ASP A 150 -8.00 -40.21 29.71
C ASP A 150 -9.13 -41.18 29.33
N ALA A 151 -9.43 -41.29 28.03
CA ALA A 151 -10.30 -42.33 27.49
C ALA A 151 -9.84 -42.72 26.08
N LYS A 152 -8.55 -43.05 25.95
CA LYS A 152 -8.09 -43.76 24.75
C LYS A 152 -8.66 -45.17 24.80
N SER A 153 -9.45 -45.54 23.79
CA SER A 153 -10.06 -46.85 23.56
C SER A 153 -11.33 -47.19 24.37
N GLY A 154 -12.28 -46.25 24.46
CA GLY A 154 -13.69 -46.64 24.64
C GLY A 154 -14.20 -47.25 23.34
N ASP A 155 -14.55 -48.54 23.35
CA ASP A 155 -15.11 -49.25 22.20
C ASP A 155 -16.15 -48.40 21.45
N MET A 156 -15.91 -48.11 20.16
CA MET A 156 -16.87 -47.44 19.28
C MET A 156 -18.25 -48.15 19.26
N SER A 157 -18.29 -49.39 19.75
CA SER A 157 -19.46 -50.24 19.95
C SER A 157 -20.34 -49.86 21.15
N GLN A 158 -19.86 -49.07 22.10
CA GLN A 158 -20.63 -48.62 23.28
C GLN A 158 -21.18 -47.19 23.13
N LEU A 159 -20.73 -46.45 22.12
CA LEU A 159 -21.20 -45.08 21.87
C LEU A 159 -22.63 -45.09 21.30
N SER A 160 -23.43 -44.12 21.73
CA SER A 160 -24.78 -43.87 21.23
C SER A 160 -24.76 -43.67 19.72
N ARG A 161 -25.82 -44.08 19.00
CA ARG A 161 -25.94 -43.87 17.55
C ARG A 161 -25.64 -42.42 17.15
N ARG A 162 -26.10 -41.47 17.97
CA ARG A 162 -25.88 -40.04 17.78
C ARG A 162 -24.41 -39.63 17.92
N GLU A 163 -23.70 -40.26 18.86
CA GLU A 163 -22.27 -40.01 19.09
C GLU A 163 -21.42 -40.58 17.95
N ARG A 164 -21.78 -41.76 17.42
CA ARG A 164 -21.11 -42.34 16.25
C ARG A 164 -21.27 -41.48 15.00
N GLU A 165 -22.49 -41.01 14.76
CA GLU A 165 -22.78 -40.12 13.64
C GLU A 165 -22.04 -38.77 13.81
N ALA A 166 -21.94 -38.24 15.03
CA ALA A 166 -21.18 -37.02 15.32
C ALA A 166 -19.67 -37.21 15.06
N ILE A 167 -19.07 -38.31 15.51
CA ILE A 167 -17.64 -38.60 15.27
C ILE A 167 -17.39 -38.81 13.77
N HIS A 168 -18.26 -39.54 13.07
CA HIS A 168 -18.12 -39.73 11.63
C HIS A 168 -18.26 -38.41 10.87
N ALA A 169 -19.19 -37.53 11.28
CA ALA A 169 -19.33 -36.19 10.69
C ALA A 169 -18.09 -35.32 10.94
N GLN A 170 -17.47 -35.40 12.12
CA GLN A 170 -16.21 -34.73 12.41
C GLN A 170 -15.08 -35.25 11.53
N GLN A 171 -14.92 -36.58 11.43
CA GLN A 171 -13.91 -37.20 10.56
C GLN A 171 -14.12 -36.86 9.08
N ALA A 172 -15.37 -36.79 8.61
CA ALA A 172 -15.69 -36.39 7.24
C ALA A 172 -15.31 -34.93 6.97
N ARG A 173 -15.59 -34.03 7.93
CA ARG A 173 -15.17 -32.62 7.85
C ARG A 173 -13.65 -32.48 7.85
N GLU A 174 -12.94 -33.20 8.72
CA GLU A 174 -11.48 -33.21 8.76
C GLU A 174 -10.88 -33.72 7.45
N ARG A 175 -11.45 -34.80 6.88
CA ARG A 175 -11.03 -35.32 5.58
C ARG A 175 -11.30 -34.32 4.46
N TYR A 176 -12.45 -33.65 4.47
CA TYR A 176 -12.75 -32.59 3.52
C TYR A 176 -11.75 -31.45 3.63
N MET A 177 -11.51 -30.93 4.83
CA MET A 177 -10.54 -29.86 5.07
C MET A 177 -9.13 -30.26 4.66
N LYS A 178 -8.74 -31.51 4.92
CA LYS A 178 -7.45 -32.06 4.47
C LYS A 178 -7.36 -32.11 2.94
N LEU A 179 -8.38 -32.63 2.26
CA LEU A 179 -8.41 -32.67 0.79
C LEU A 179 -8.47 -31.28 0.17
N HIS A 180 -9.13 -30.33 0.82
CA HIS A 180 -9.21 -28.94 0.39
C HIS A 180 -7.85 -28.26 0.53
N ALA A 181 -7.17 -28.46 1.67
CA ALA A 181 -5.79 -27.99 1.87
C ALA A 181 -4.81 -28.63 0.89
N GLU A 182 -5.00 -29.90 0.53
CA GLU A 182 -4.23 -30.59 -0.52
C GLU A 182 -4.57 -30.10 -1.94
N GLY A 183 -5.55 -29.21 -2.13
CA GLY A 183 -5.94 -28.72 -3.45
C GLY A 183 -6.72 -29.73 -4.28
N LYS A 184 -7.28 -30.78 -3.66
CA LYS A 184 -7.96 -31.88 -4.37
C LYS A 184 -9.47 -31.66 -4.51
N THR A 185 -10.07 -30.79 -3.70
CA THR A 185 -11.47 -30.35 -3.86
C THR A 185 -11.60 -29.49 -5.11
N GLU A 186 -12.79 -29.50 -5.73
CA GLU A 186 -13.06 -28.70 -6.94
C GLU A 186 -12.88 -27.21 -6.69
N GLU A 187 -13.29 -26.72 -5.51
CA GLU A 187 -13.08 -25.34 -5.04
C GLU A 187 -11.59 -24.99 -5.00
N ALA A 188 -10.76 -25.79 -4.33
CA ALA A 188 -9.34 -25.50 -4.21
C ALA A 188 -8.61 -25.63 -5.56
N ARG A 189 -9.05 -26.53 -6.43
CA ARG A 189 -8.54 -26.61 -7.81
C ARG A 189 -8.88 -25.36 -8.62
N ALA A 190 -10.09 -24.83 -8.48
CA ALA A 190 -10.49 -23.60 -9.15
C ALA A 190 -9.67 -22.39 -8.67
N ASP A 191 -9.43 -22.28 -7.36
CA ASP A 191 -8.58 -21.23 -6.80
C ASP A 191 -7.12 -21.35 -7.26
N LEU A 192 -6.57 -22.57 -7.28
CA LEU A 192 -5.23 -22.81 -7.83
C LEU A 192 -5.15 -22.49 -9.32
N ALA A 193 -6.17 -22.83 -10.11
CA ALA A 193 -6.24 -22.49 -11.53
C ALA A 193 -6.30 -20.98 -11.75
N ARG A 194 -7.08 -20.25 -10.94
CA ARG A 194 -7.11 -18.78 -10.96
C ARG A 194 -5.74 -18.19 -10.64
N LEU A 195 -5.05 -18.73 -9.64
CA LEU A 195 -3.69 -18.29 -9.29
C LEU A 195 -2.67 -18.62 -10.40
N ALA A 196 -2.81 -19.77 -11.07
CA ALA A 196 -1.97 -20.15 -12.21
C ALA A 196 -2.11 -19.16 -13.38
N LEU A 197 -3.34 -18.75 -13.73
CA LEU A 197 -3.58 -17.73 -14.76
C LEU A 197 -2.92 -16.40 -14.43
N VAL A 198 -2.95 -15.99 -13.16
CA VAL A 198 -2.27 -14.75 -12.72
C VAL A 198 -0.75 -14.89 -12.82
N LYS A 199 -0.20 -16.06 -12.48
CA LYS A 199 1.25 -16.32 -12.65
C LYS A 199 1.65 -16.29 -14.12
N GLU A 200 0.90 -16.97 -14.98
CA GLU A 200 1.12 -16.97 -16.43
C GLU A 200 1.07 -15.55 -17.01
N ARG A 201 0.06 -14.75 -16.63
CA ARG A 201 -0.02 -13.35 -17.06
C ARG A 201 1.19 -12.53 -16.60
N ARG A 202 1.60 -12.68 -15.34
CA ARG A 202 2.78 -11.97 -14.82
C ARG A 202 4.07 -12.42 -15.48
N GLU A 203 4.21 -13.70 -15.78
CA GLU A 203 5.37 -14.25 -16.49
C GLU A 203 5.38 -13.79 -17.95
N ALA A 204 4.24 -13.76 -18.63
CA ALA A 204 4.10 -13.23 -19.98
C ALA A 204 4.41 -11.72 -20.05
N GLU A 205 3.93 -10.94 -19.08
CA GLU A 205 4.24 -9.51 -18.98
C GLU A 205 5.73 -9.28 -18.68
N LYS A 206 6.35 -10.08 -17.81
CA LYS A 206 7.80 -10.04 -17.56
C LYS A 206 8.60 -10.43 -18.79
N ALA A 207 8.23 -11.51 -19.46
CA ALA A 207 8.90 -11.97 -20.67
C ALA A 207 8.77 -10.95 -21.81
N ARG A 208 7.61 -10.29 -21.97
CA ARG A 208 7.44 -9.17 -22.91
C ARG A 208 8.33 -8.00 -22.56
N LYS A 209 8.40 -7.62 -21.28
CA LYS A 209 9.25 -6.53 -20.81
C LYS A 209 10.75 -6.85 -20.97
N GLU A 210 11.15 -8.08 -20.72
CA GLU A 210 12.53 -8.55 -20.93
C GLU A 210 12.87 -8.55 -22.42
N ALA A 211 11.99 -9.05 -23.29
CA ALA A 211 12.20 -9.01 -24.73
C ALA A 211 12.27 -7.57 -25.30
N GLU A 212 11.38 -6.68 -24.86
CA GLU A 212 11.42 -5.26 -25.26
C GLU A 212 12.72 -4.58 -24.77
N LYS A 213 13.15 -4.91 -23.56
CA LYS A 213 14.39 -4.38 -22.99
C LYS A 213 15.61 -4.90 -23.75
N GLU A 214 15.65 -6.18 -24.10
CA GLU A 214 16.73 -6.76 -24.90
C GLU A 214 16.78 -6.14 -26.30
N GLU A 215 15.64 -5.99 -27.00
CA GLU A 215 15.59 -5.32 -28.30
C GLU A 215 16.06 -3.85 -28.20
N ARG A 216 15.63 -3.15 -27.15
CA ARG A 216 16.07 -1.77 -26.90
C ARG A 216 17.57 -1.71 -26.63
N GLU A 217 18.12 -2.61 -25.83
CA GLU A 217 19.55 -2.69 -25.55
C GLU A 217 20.35 -3.03 -26.81
N GLU A 218 19.86 -3.92 -27.68
CA GLU A 218 20.50 -4.22 -28.96
C GLU A 218 20.48 -3.01 -29.90
N ARG A 219 19.35 -2.31 -30.02
CA ARG A 219 19.26 -1.08 -30.81
C ARG A 219 20.13 0.03 -30.23
N GLU A 220 20.25 0.15 -28.91
CA GLU A 220 21.12 1.12 -28.26
C GLU A 220 22.60 0.77 -28.45
N ARG A 221 22.98 -0.51 -28.41
CA ARG A 221 24.33 -0.98 -28.73
C ARG A 221 24.69 -0.74 -30.19
N GLU A 222 23.80 -1.04 -31.14
CA GLU A 222 24.02 -0.77 -32.56
C GLU A 222 24.16 0.75 -32.82
N LYS A 223 23.31 1.57 -32.20
CA LYS A 223 23.43 3.05 -32.27
C LYS A 223 24.73 3.55 -31.63
N ALA A 224 25.17 2.95 -30.52
CA ALA A 224 26.42 3.31 -29.86
C ALA A 224 27.63 2.94 -30.74
N GLU A 225 27.65 1.74 -31.33
CA GLU A 225 28.68 1.30 -32.26
C GLU A 225 28.72 2.16 -33.53
N ALA A 226 27.55 2.54 -34.07
CA ALA A 226 27.46 3.44 -35.22
C ALA A 226 28.04 4.83 -34.89
N LYS A 227 27.72 5.39 -33.72
CA LYS A 227 28.29 6.66 -33.24
C LYS A 227 29.79 6.55 -32.98
N GLU A 228 30.28 5.43 -32.47
CA GLU A 228 31.72 5.21 -32.28
C GLU A 228 32.46 5.14 -33.62
N ARG A 229 31.89 4.43 -34.60
CA ARG A 229 32.44 4.39 -35.97
C ARG A 229 32.44 5.77 -36.61
N GLU A 230 31.35 6.53 -36.48
CA GLU A 230 31.26 7.90 -37.01
C GLU A 230 32.26 8.84 -36.34
N THR A 231 32.40 8.79 -35.00
CA THR A 231 33.37 9.62 -34.27
C THR A 231 34.82 9.25 -34.58
N LYS A 232 35.11 7.96 -34.81
CA LYS A 232 36.41 7.48 -35.28
C LYS A 232 36.72 7.94 -36.71
N LEU A 233 35.73 7.93 -37.61
CA LEU A 233 35.88 8.47 -38.97
C LEU A 233 36.04 9.99 -38.94
N ARG A 234 35.27 10.69 -38.12
CA ARG A 234 35.35 12.15 -37.95
C ARG A 234 36.68 12.59 -37.35
N SER A 235 37.19 11.88 -36.36
CA SER A 235 38.51 12.16 -35.78
C SER A 235 39.65 11.83 -36.75
N ALA A 236 39.54 10.77 -37.53
CA ALA A 236 40.48 10.48 -38.61
C ALA A 236 40.45 11.55 -39.72
N ALA A 237 39.26 12.05 -40.08
CA ALA A 237 39.08 13.10 -41.09
C ALA A 237 39.55 14.49 -40.62
N LEU A 238 39.46 14.77 -39.31
CA LEU A 238 40.00 16.00 -38.73
C LEU A 238 41.54 16.04 -38.72
N GLY A 239 42.21 14.91 -38.95
CA GLY A 239 43.67 14.78 -39.02
C GLY A 239 44.37 15.16 -37.72
N PRO A 240 45.67 14.84 -37.53
CA PRO A 240 46.42 15.41 -36.43
C PRO A 240 46.46 16.93 -36.67
N ALA A 241 45.70 17.69 -35.87
CA ALA A 241 45.75 19.14 -35.87
C ALA A 241 47.22 19.53 -35.89
N GLY A 242 47.65 20.04 -37.04
CA GLY A 242 49.04 20.28 -37.34
C GLY A 242 49.64 21.04 -36.17
N LYS A 243 50.66 20.42 -35.55
CA LYS A 243 51.53 21.06 -34.57
C LYS A 243 52.21 22.21 -35.29
N GLY A 244 51.47 23.32 -35.38
CA GLY A 244 51.83 24.53 -36.08
C GLY A 244 53.16 24.98 -35.53
N LYS A 245 54.16 24.85 -36.38
CA LYS A 245 55.52 25.37 -36.31
C LYS A 245 55.48 26.78 -35.69
N LYS A 246 55.62 26.89 -34.35
CA LYS A 246 55.90 28.17 -33.68
C LYS A 246 57.26 28.61 -34.22
N GLY A 247 57.21 29.52 -35.18
CA GLY A 247 58.38 30.18 -35.73
C GLY A 247 59.20 30.76 -34.58
N SER A 248 60.44 30.30 -34.48
CA SER A 248 61.47 30.91 -33.66
C SER A 248 61.64 32.38 -34.08
N PRO A 249 61.50 33.36 -33.17
CA PRO A 249 61.77 34.74 -33.53
C PRO A 249 63.28 34.88 -33.76
N LYS A 250 63.68 35.17 -35.00
CA LYS A 250 65.06 35.49 -35.35
C LYS A 250 65.47 36.77 -34.60
N LYS A 251 66.59 36.67 -33.86
CA LYS A 251 67.39 37.79 -33.37
C LYS A 251 67.70 38.75 -34.52
N LYS A 252 67.52 40.04 -34.31
CA LYS A 252 68.22 41.10 -35.04
C LYS A 252 69.28 41.70 -34.12
N GLU A 253 70.49 41.75 -34.65
CA GLU A 253 71.65 42.52 -34.20
C GLU A 253 71.36 44.01 -34.10
#